data_AF-A0A2R7T1D5-F1
#
_entry.id   AF-A0A2R7T1D5-F1
#
_cell.length_a   1.000
_cell.length_b   1.000
_cell.length_c   1.000
_cell.angle_alpha   90.00
_cell.angle_beta   90.00
_cell.angle_gamma   90.00
#
_symmetry.space_group_name_H-M   'P 1'
#
loop_
_entity.id
_entity.type
_entity.pdbx_description
1 polymer ?
#
loop_
_entity_poly.entity_id
_entity_poly.type
_entity_poly.pdbx_seq_one_letter_code
_entity_poly.pdbx_strand_id
1 'polypeptide(L)'
;MPTQLSPLAGKPASVAPLIDAARLVAAFYAERPDPTVAAQRVAFGTSGHRGSAFDGSFNEWHVLAITQALCDQRRRLGIHGPLFMGMDTHALSAP
;
A
#
# COMPACT_ATOMS: atom_id res chain seq x y z
N MET A 1 6.68 -13.33 -26.90
CA MET A 1 5.73 -13.97 -25.98
C MET A 1 4.34 -13.50 -26.37
N PRO A 2 3.40 -14.36 -26.79
CA PRO A 2 2.03 -13.90 -27.02
C PRO A 2 1.46 -13.42 -25.69
N THR A 3 0.88 -12.22 -25.69
CA THR A 3 0.16 -11.68 -24.53
C THR A 3 -0.95 -12.67 -24.18
N GLN A 4 -0.83 -13.35 -23.05
CA GLN A 4 -1.86 -14.26 -22.56
C GLN A 4 -3.03 -13.40 -22.05
N LEU A 5 -3.86 -12.96 -22.99
CA LEU A 5 -4.99 -12.07 -22.73
C LEU A 5 -6.12 -12.90 -22.12
N SER A 6 -6.64 -12.45 -20.97
CA SER A 6 -7.80 -13.09 -20.36
C SER A 6 -8.99 -13.08 -21.33
N PRO A 7 -9.76 -14.19 -21.44
CA PRO A 7 -10.99 -14.22 -22.25
C PRO A 7 -12.09 -13.27 -21.74
N LEU A 8 -11.88 -12.65 -20.57
CA LEU A 8 -12.75 -11.66 -19.95
C LEU A 8 -12.23 -10.21 -20.07
N ALA A 9 -11.09 -9.97 -20.73
CA ALA A 9 -10.57 -8.63 -20.92
C ALA A 9 -11.62 -7.69 -21.57
N GLY A 10 -11.86 -6.54 -20.95
CA GLY A 10 -12.83 -5.53 -21.41
C GLY A 10 -14.31 -5.84 -21.10
N LYS A 11 -14.63 -6.99 -20.50
CA LYS A 11 -16.01 -7.31 -20.05
C LYS A 11 -16.24 -6.75 -18.64
N PRO A 12 -17.49 -6.45 -18.25
CA PRO A 12 -17.81 -6.12 -16.87
C PRO A 12 -17.29 -7.17 -15.89
N ALA A 13 -16.86 -6.74 -14.71
CA ALA A 13 -16.45 -7.66 -13.66
C ALA A 13 -17.59 -8.64 -13.36
N SER A 14 -17.27 -9.93 -13.33
CA SER A 14 -18.22 -10.96 -12.93
C SER A 14 -18.59 -10.81 -11.45
N VAL A 15 -19.77 -11.30 -11.06
CA VAL A 15 -20.20 -11.44 -9.66
C VAL A 15 -19.36 -12.42 -8.81
N ALA A 16 -18.29 -12.98 -9.39
CA ALA A 16 -17.26 -13.77 -8.70
C ALA A 16 -16.66 -12.96 -7.52
N PRO A 17 -16.05 -13.61 -6.51
CA PRO A 17 -15.86 -12.98 -5.21
C PRO A 17 -14.99 -11.73 -5.34
N LEU A 18 -15.63 -10.59 -5.10
CA LEU A 18 -14.95 -9.33 -4.90
C LEU A 18 -14.14 -9.42 -3.61
N ILE A 19 -13.13 -8.56 -3.48
CA ILE A 19 -12.37 -8.48 -2.23
C ILE A 19 -13.30 -8.17 -1.05
N ASP A 20 -13.02 -8.76 0.10
CA ASP A 20 -13.61 -8.33 1.36
C ASP A 20 -12.79 -7.13 1.87
N ALA A 21 -13.29 -5.92 1.59
CA ALA A 21 -12.62 -4.68 1.95
C ALA A 21 -12.50 -4.50 3.48
N ALA A 22 -13.50 -4.93 4.25
CA ALA A 22 -13.47 -4.83 5.70
C ALA A 22 -12.38 -5.75 6.28
N ARG A 23 -12.27 -6.98 5.77
CA ARG A 23 -11.20 -7.89 6.14
C ARG A 23 -9.82 -7.37 5.74
N LEU A 24 -9.71 -6.72 4.59
CA LEU A 24 -8.45 -6.11 4.12
C LEU A 24 -7.98 -4.99 5.06
N VAL A 25 -8.90 -4.11 5.46
CA VAL A 25 -8.61 -3.05 6.44
C VAL A 25 -8.31 -3.62 7.82
N ALA A 26 -9.01 -4.67 8.25
CA ALA A 26 -8.67 -5.35 9.50
C ALA A 26 -7.25 -5.93 9.49
N ALA A 27 -6.84 -6.55 8.38
CA ALA A 27 -5.48 -7.08 8.21
C ALA A 27 -4.42 -5.97 8.23
N PHE A 28 -4.72 -4.75 7.78
CA PHE A 28 -3.78 -3.63 7.82
C PHE A 28 -3.31 -3.32 9.25
N TYR A 29 -4.23 -3.41 10.23
CA TYR A 29 -3.93 -3.16 11.64
C TYR A 29 -3.49 -4.41 12.39
N ALA A 30 -4.04 -5.59 12.07
CA ALA A 30 -3.78 -6.83 12.80
C ALA A 30 -2.41 -7.45 12.44
N GLU A 31 -2.01 -7.35 11.18
CA GLU A 31 -0.79 -8.01 10.70
C GLU A 31 0.43 -7.09 10.84
N ARG A 32 1.53 -7.68 11.30
CA ARG A 32 2.82 -7.00 11.41
C ARG A 32 3.82 -7.60 10.42
N PRO A 33 4.43 -6.80 9.53
CA PRO A 33 5.41 -7.30 8.59
C PRO A 33 6.65 -7.85 9.31
N ASP A 34 7.15 -8.97 8.81
CA ASP A 34 8.42 -9.56 9.21
C ASP A 34 9.56 -8.94 8.37
N PRO A 35 10.44 -8.13 8.99
CA PRO A 35 11.53 -7.46 8.26
C PRO A 35 12.60 -8.45 7.74
N THR A 36 12.59 -9.70 8.19
CA THR A 36 13.48 -10.74 7.67
C THR A 36 13.01 -11.27 6.31
N VAL A 37 11.72 -11.10 5.99
CA VAL A 37 11.12 -11.50 4.71
C VAL A 37 11.22 -10.37 3.70
N ALA A 38 11.95 -10.60 2.61
CA ALA A 38 12.24 -9.57 1.63
C ALA A 38 11.00 -8.87 1.03
N ALA A 39 9.95 -9.65 0.77
CA ALA A 39 8.70 -9.17 0.18
C ALA A 39 7.84 -8.31 1.14
N GLN A 40 8.09 -8.38 2.45
CA GLN A 40 7.37 -7.62 3.49
C GLN A 40 8.13 -6.37 3.95
N ARG A 41 9.25 -6.05 3.31
CA ARG A 41 10.00 -4.82 3.61
C ARG A 41 9.43 -3.65 2.83
N VAL A 42 9.63 -2.44 3.37
CA VAL A 42 9.40 -1.21 2.63
C VAL A 42 10.28 -1.18 1.38
N ALA A 43 9.65 -1.06 0.23
CA ALA A 43 10.29 -0.80 -1.06
C ALA A 43 9.74 0.52 -1.62
N PHE A 44 10.44 1.62 -1.36
CA PHE A 44 10.00 2.97 -1.74
C PHE A 44 10.71 3.44 -3.02
N GLY A 45 10.08 3.21 -4.17
CA GLY A 45 10.63 3.52 -5.50
C GLY A 45 10.14 4.84 -6.09
N THR A 46 10.22 4.96 -7.41
CA THR A 46 9.76 6.17 -8.15
C THR A 46 8.28 6.47 -7.97
N SER A 47 7.47 5.44 -7.69
CA SER A 47 6.02 5.56 -7.41
C SER A 47 5.67 5.28 -5.94
N GLY A 48 6.62 5.52 -5.03
CA GLY A 48 6.46 5.24 -3.61
C GLY A 48 6.53 3.74 -3.29
N HIS A 49 5.93 3.36 -2.16
CA HIS A 49 5.77 1.97 -1.73
C HIS A 49 4.34 1.49 -2.00
N ARG A 50 4.20 0.23 -2.42
CA ARG A 50 2.93 -0.41 -2.76
C ARG A 50 2.94 -1.85 -2.24
N GLY A 51 1.76 -2.35 -1.93
CA GLY A 51 1.57 -3.73 -1.48
C GLY A 51 0.12 -3.99 -1.10
N SER A 52 -0.09 -5.07 -0.35
CA SER A 52 -1.39 -5.48 0.18
C SER A 52 -1.22 -5.91 1.63
N ALA A 53 -2.22 -5.57 2.46
CA ALA A 53 -2.25 -5.98 3.85
C ALA A 53 -2.30 -7.50 4.03
N PHE A 54 -2.95 -8.22 3.09
CA PHE A 54 -3.02 -9.68 3.11
C PHE A 54 -1.67 -10.36 2.86
N ASP A 55 -0.75 -9.68 2.17
CA ASP A 55 0.58 -10.21 1.87
C ASP A 55 1.63 -9.75 2.90
N GLY A 56 1.21 -8.99 3.92
CA GLY A 56 2.13 -8.36 4.87
C GLY A 56 3.05 -7.33 4.22
N SER A 57 2.65 -6.74 3.09
CA SER A 57 3.46 -5.79 2.31
C SER A 57 2.89 -4.37 2.26
N PHE A 58 1.75 -4.13 2.92
CA PHE A 58 1.17 -2.80 3.12
C PHE A 58 0.27 -2.82 4.36
N ASN A 59 0.82 -2.45 5.49
CA ASN A 59 0.22 -2.55 6.83
C ASN A 59 0.63 -1.32 7.64
N GLU A 60 0.00 -1.10 8.80
CA GLU A 60 0.23 0.08 9.65
C GLU A 60 1.72 0.39 9.86
N TRP A 61 2.52 -0.64 10.15
CA TRP A 61 3.96 -0.52 10.38
C TRP A 61 4.74 0.04 9.18
N HIS A 62 4.30 -0.24 7.94
CA HIS A 62 4.92 0.34 6.75
C HIS A 62 4.64 1.84 6.66
N VAL A 63 3.38 2.24 6.88
CA VAL A 63 2.94 3.64 6.80
C VAL A 63 3.60 4.46 7.91
N LEU A 64 3.67 3.94 9.14
CA LEU A 64 4.38 4.58 10.26
C LEU A 64 5.87 4.77 9.94
N ALA A 65 6.55 3.73 9.45
CA ALA A 65 7.97 3.81 9.13
C ALA A 65 8.26 4.82 7.99
N ILE A 66 7.46 4.79 6.92
CA ILE A 66 7.58 5.72 5.80
C ILE A 66 7.31 7.17 6.27
N THR A 67 6.27 7.36 7.07
CA THR A 67 5.91 8.69 7.59
C THR A 67 7.04 9.28 8.43
N GLN A 68 7.60 8.49 9.34
CA GLN A 68 8.73 8.94 10.17
C GLN A 68 9.95 9.30 9.30
N ALA A 69 10.28 8.46 8.31
CA ALA A 69 11.38 8.75 7.38
C ALA A 69 11.16 10.06 6.59
N LEU A 70 9.93 10.34 6.17
CA LEU A 70 9.57 11.60 5.52
C LEU A 70 9.69 12.80 6.48
N CYS A 71 9.25 12.66 7.73
CA CYS A 71 9.43 13.71 8.75
C CYS A 71 10.91 14.03 8.98
N ASP A 72 11.75 13.01 9.12
CA ASP A 72 13.19 13.17 9.32
C ASP A 72 13.86 13.82 8.09
N GLN A 73 13.47 13.40 6.88
CA GLN A 73 13.98 13.99 5.64
C GLN A 73 13.56 15.46 5.49
N ARG A 74 12.31 15.81 5.79
CA ARG A 74 11.84 17.20 5.76
C ARG A 74 12.60 18.07 6.75
N ARG A 75 12.84 17.58 7.97
CA ARG A 75 13.67 18.27 8.98
C ARG A 75 15.10 18.50 8.47
N ARG A 76 15.73 17.47 7.90
CA ARG A 76 17.09 17.57 7.34
C ARG A 76 17.19 18.60 6.21
N LEU A 77 16.13 18.76 5.42
CA LEU A 77 16.06 19.71 4.31
C LEU A 77 15.54 21.10 4.72
N GLY A 78 15.23 21.33 6.01
CA GLY A 78 14.70 22.62 6.49
C GLY A 78 13.30 22.97 5.98
N ILE A 79 12.48 21.96 5.66
CA ILE A 79 11.13 22.16 5.12
C ILE A 79 10.12 22.24 6.27
N HIS A 80 9.72 23.46 6.62
CA HIS A 80 8.83 23.74 7.77
C HIS A 80 7.40 24.13 7.41
N GLY A 81 7.11 24.37 6.12
CA GLY A 81 5.77 24.69 5.65
C GLY A 81 4.77 23.53 5.81
N PRO A 82 3.49 23.76 5.48
CA PRO A 82 2.47 22.72 5.55
C PRO A 82 2.78 21.54 4.61
N LEU A 83 2.17 20.39 4.90
CA LEU A 83 2.17 19.21 4.04
C LEU A 83 0.74 18.99 3.53
N PHE A 84 0.56 19.05 2.22
CA PHE A 84 -0.71 18.70 1.60
C PHE A 84 -0.78 17.18 1.46
N MET A 85 -1.84 16.59 1.99
CA MET A 85 -2.09 15.15 1.98
C MET A 85 -3.30 14.85 1.10
N GLY A 86 -3.14 13.90 0.19
CA GLY A 86 -4.21 13.42 -0.67
C GLY A 86 -4.18 11.90 -0.74
N MET A 87 -5.35 11.31 -0.98
CA MET A 87 -5.54 9.87 -1.07
C MET A 87 -6.52 9.56 -2.19
N ASP A 88 -6.44 8.35 -2.76
CA ASP A 88 -7.39 7.87 -3.77
C ASP A 88 -8.52 7.04 -3.13
N THR A 89 -9.27 6.29 -3.94
CA THR A 89 -10.45 5.53 -3.51
C THR A 89 -10.17 4.07 -3.13
N HIS A 90 -8.91 3.62 -3.07
CA HIS A 90 -8.61 2.26 -2.62
C HIS A 90 -8.91 2.10 -1.12
N ALA A 91 -9.33 0.89 -0.72
CA ALA A 91 -9.71 0.61 0.67
C ALA A 91 -8.56 0.88 1.68
N LEU A 92 -7.32 0.56 1.29
CA LEU A 92 -6.12 0.79 2.11
C LEU A 92 -5.59 2.22 2.05
N SER A 93 -6.22 3.12 1.28
CA SER A 93 -5.87 4.55 1.27
C SER A 93 -6.53 5.32 2.42
N ALA A 94 -7.57 4.75 3.04
CA ALA A 94 -8.28 5.34 4.18
C ALA A 94 -7.59 5.15 5.55
N PRO A 95 -7.08 3.96 5.93
CA PRO A 95 -6.31 3.78 7.17
C PRO A 95 -4.90 4.37 7.07
#